data_AF-A0A4Z0WCX5-F1
#
_entry.id   AF-A0A4Z0WCX5-F1
#
_cell.length_a   1.000
_cell.length_b   1.000
_cell.length_c   1.000
_cell.angle_alpha   90.00
_cell.angle_beta   90.00
_cell.angle_gamma   90.00
#
_symmetry.space_group_name_H-M   'P 1'
#
loop_
_entity.id
_entity.type
_entity.pdbx_description
1 polymer ?
#
loop_
_entity_poly.entity_id
_entity_poly.type
_entity_poly.pdbx_seq_one_letter_code
_entity_poly.pdbx_strand_id
1 'polypeptide(L)'
;MLWFLVLHIGTLLFWCAALLYLPLTIMGQTRQQLNLVDSPLAADGLPRFLFTHVATPPALAAIMTGTAVFLLDRNADGWLILKLTLVSGLVVCHALTGLLVLRAEAGQTRGLLIWCRISLTTQLLLMTGILWLVLAKPDVELPI
;
A
#
# COMPACT_ATOMS: atom_id res chain seq x y z
N MET A 1 -3.26 10.53 23.09
CA MET A 1 -3.77 10.67 21.71
C MET A 1 -2.65 10.87 20.69
N LEU A 2 -1.74 11.83 20.89
CA LEU A 2 -0.63 12.12 19.97
C LEU A 2 0.24 10.90 19.62
N TRP A 3 0.61 10.08 20.61
CA TRP A 3 1.44 8.88 20.40
C TRP A 3 0.82 7.86 19.44
N PHE A 4 -0.50 7.62 19.53
CA PHE A 4 -1.21 6.71 18.63
C PHE A 4 -1.24 7.26 17.20
N LEU A 5 -1.43 8.57 17.05
CA LEU A 5 -1.43 9.24 15.75
C LEU A 5 -0.04 9.17 15.09
N VAL A 6 1.03 9.41 15.86
CA VAL A 6 2.41 9.27 15.37
C VAL A 6 2.69 7.84 14.92
N LEU A 7 2.31 6.84 15.73
CA LEU A 7 2.49 5.43 15.39
C LEU A 7 1.68 5.06 14.13
N HIS A 8 0.44 5.53 14.03
CA HIS A 8 -0.43 5.29 12.89
C HIS A 8 0.14 5.89 11.60
N ILE A 9 0.53 7.16 11.61
CA ILE A 9 1.10 7.83 10.44
C ILE A 9 2.45 7.21 10.05
N GLY A 10 3.29 6.88 11.03
CA GLY A 10 4.59 6.23 10.78
C GLY A 10 4.45 4.85 10.14
N THR A 11 3.52 4.02 10.63
CA THR A 11 3.24 2.70 10.08
C THR A 11 2.60 2.78 8.69
N LEU A 12 1.68 3.73 8.48
CA LEU A 12 1.12 4.03 7.16
C LEU A 12 2.19 4.45 6.15
N LEU A 13 3.07 5.39 6.51
CA LEU A 13 4.16 5.84 5.65
C LEU A 13 5.05 4.68 5.19
N PHE A 14 5.44 3.84 6.14
CA PHE A 14 6.28 2.69 5.85
C PHE A 14 5.55 1.66 4.97
N TRP A 15 4.27 1.40 5.24
CA TRP A 15 3.45 0.53 4.40
C TRP A 15 3.30 1.06 2.97
N CYS A 16 3.04 2.37 2.82
CA CYS A 16 2.98 3.03 1.52
C CYS A 16 4.30 2.92 0.74
N ALA A 17 5.42 3.18 1.40
CA ALA A 17 6.75 3.04 0.79
C ALA A 17 7.00 1.61 0.31
N ALA A 18 6.69 0.60 1.12
CA ALA A 18 6.85 -0.80 0.76
C ALA A 18 5.94 -1.20 -0.42
N LEU A 19 4.69 -0.73 -0.44
CA LEU A 19 3.74 -1.02 -1.52
C LEU A 19 4.16 -0.45 -2.87
N LEU A 20 4.75 0.74 -2.91
CA LEU A 20 5.25 1.35 -4.14
C LEU A 20 6.55 0.69 -4.61
N TYR A 21 7.42 0.30 -3.67
CA TYR A 21 8.71 -0.30 -3.97
C TYR A 21 8.58 -1.67 -4.65
N LEU A 22 7.66 -2.51 -4.20
CA LEU A 22 7.44 -3.86 -4.75
C LEU A 22 7.15 -3.90 -6.26
N PRO A 23 6.11 -3.25 -6.81
CA PRO A 23 5.84 -3.26 -8.24
C PRO A 23 6.98 -2.64 -9.05
N LEU A 24 7.70 -1.64 -8.52
CA LEU A 24 8.87 -1.06 -9.17
C LEU A 24 10.03 -2.06 -9.29
N THR A 25 10.34 -2.80 -8.21
CA THR A 25 11.38 -3.84 -8.24
C THR A 25 11.03 -4.97 -9.20
N ILE A 26 9.78 -5.46 -9.16
CA ILE A 26 9.29 -6.50 -10.08
C ILE A 26 9.39 -6.01 -11.54
N MET A 27 9.02 -4.76 -11.82
CA MET A 27 9.16 -4.17 -13.16
C MET A 27 10.61 -4.09 -13.61
N GLY A 28 11.52 -3.68 -12.73
CA GLY A 28 12.95 -3.59 -13.02
C GLY A 28 13.54 -4.96 -13.36
N GLN A 29 13.29 -5.96 -12.52
CA GLN A 29 13.74 -7.33 -12.70
C GLN A 29 13.16 -7.96 -13.99
N THR A 30 11.85 -7.78 -14.22
CA THR A 30 11.20 -8.31 -15.43
C THR A 30 11.75 -7.68 -16.71
N ARG A 31 12.03 -6.36 -16.71
CA ARG A 31 12.65 -5.68 -17.87
C ARG A 31 14.08 -6.14 -18.12
N GLN A 32 14.87 -6.35 -17.08
CA GLN A 32 16.24 -6.85 -17.21
C GLN A 32 16.24 -8.25 -17.85
N GLN A 33 15.30 -9.11 -17.44
CA GLN A 33 15.13 -10.43 -18.03
C GLN A 33 14.76 -10.40 -19.52
N LEU A 34 13.84 -9.52 -19.95
CA LEU A 34 13.49 -9.41 -21.36
C LEU A 34 14.68 -8.98 -22.25
N ASN A 35 15.71 -8.36 -21.66
CA ASN A 35 16.92 -7.92 -22.36
C ASN A 35 18.10 -8.90 -22.26
N LEU A 36 18.08 -9.85 -21.31
CA LEU A 36 19.15 -10.82 -21.09
C LEU A 36 18.60 -12.24 -21.27
N VAL A 37 19.06 -12.94 -22.31
CA VAL A 37 18.50 -14.22 -22.79
C VAL A 37 18.52 -15.36 -21.75
N ASP A 38 19.35 -15.31 -20.69
CA ASP A 38 19.54 -16.44 -19.77
C ASP A 38 19.76 -16.05 -18.29
N SER A 39 19.03 -15.06 -17.76
CA SER A 39 19.08 -14.78 -16.31
C SER A 39 17.79 -15.26 -15.65
N PRO A 40 17.76 -16.36 -14.88
CA PRO A 40 16.54 -16.79 -14.19
C PRO A 40 16.15 -15.79 -13.10
N LEU A 41 14.93 -15.24 -13.20
CA LEU A 41 14.22 -14.48 -12.16
C LEU A 41 14.10 -15.24 -10.83
N ALA A 42 14.39 -16.54 -10.84
CA ALA A 42 13.97 -17.50 -9.81
C ALA A 42 14.77 -17.46 -8.50
N ALA A 43 15.84 -16.68 -8.36
CA ALA A 43 16.76 -16.86 -7.24
C ALA A 43 16.55 -15.91 -6.07
N ASP A 44 16.06 -14.70 -6.28
CA ASP A 44 16.01 -13.73 -5.20
C ASP A 44 14.59 -13.64 -4.68
N GLY A 45 14.29 -14.41 -3.63
CA GLY A 45 13.10 -14.26 -2.78
C GLY A 45 12.98 -12.87 -2.13
N LEU A 46 13.70 -11.87 -2.63
CA LEU A 46 13.69 -10.48 -2.21
C LEU A 46 12.29 -9.86 -2.32
N PRO A 47 11.52 -9.94 -3.43
CA PRO A 47 10.17 -9.38 -3.46
C PRO A 47 9.22 -10.04 -2.44
N ARG A 48 9.33 -11.35 -2.22
CA ARG A 48 8.55 -12.06 -1.18
C ARG A 48 9.01 -11.71 0.23
N PHE A 49 10.31 -11.59 0.45
CA PHE A 49 10.88 -11.16 1.72
C PHE A 49 10.38 -9.75 2.05
N LEU A 50 10.50 -8.82 1.12
CA LEU A 50 10.00 -7.45 1.25
C LEU A 50 8.49 -7.42 1.48
N PHE A 51 7.71 -8.22 0.75
CA PHE A 51 6.27 -8.29 0.99
C PHE A 51 5.95 -8.77 2.41
N THR A 52 6.52 -9.90 2.82
CA THR A 52 6.15 -10.58 4.07
C THR A 52 6.74 -9.90 5.31
N HIS A 53 7.97 -9.40 5.24
CA HIS A 53 8.69 -8.83 6.40
C HIS A 53 8.64 -7.30 6.44
N VAL A 54 8.49 -6.63 5.30
CA VAL A 54 8.57 -5.17 5.23
C VAL A 54 7.21 -4.55 4.92
N ALA A 55 6.39 -5.14 4.06
CA ALA A 55 5.07 -4.57 3.75
C ALA A 55 3.99 -5.01 4.75
N THR A 56 3.90 -6.31 5.08
CA THR A 56 2.80 -6.85 5.88
C THR A 56 2.77 -6.38 7.34
N PRO A 57 3.88 -6.36 8.12
CA PRO A 57 3.80 -5.95 9.52
C PRO A 57 3.36 -4.49 9.70
N PRO A 58 3.88 -3.53 8.90
CA PRO A 58 3.41 -2.15 8.91
C PRO A 58 1.97 -1.99 8.42
N ALA A 59 1.51 -2.82 7.48
CA ALA A 59 0.10 -2.85 7.08
C ALA A 59 -0.81 -3.22 8.26
N LEU A 60 -0.48 -4.29 8.97
CA LEU A 60 -1.22 -4.73 10.15
C LEU A 60 -1.18 -3.67 11.25
N ALA A 61 -0.01 -3.09 11.52
CA ALA A 61 0.15 -2.04 12.51
C ALA A 61 -0.67 -0.78 12.16
N ALA A 62 -0.69 -0.38 10.88
CA ALA A 62 -1.49 0.75 10.40
C ALA A 62 -2.99 0.51 10.59
N ILE A 63 -3.49 -0.68 10.29
CA ILE A 63 -4.90 -1.05 10.47
C ILE A 63 -5.26 -1.08 11.96
N MET A 64 -4.43 -1.72 12.80
CA MET A 64 -4.67 -1.82 14.24
C MET A 64 -4.67 -0.45 14.91
N THR A 65 -3.69 0.39 14.59
CA THR A 65 -3.62 1.76 15.14
C THR A 65 -4.71 2.67 14.59
N GLY A 66 -5.07 2.55 13.32
CA GLY A 66 -6.18 3.32 12.73
C GLY A 66 -7.52 2.95 13.36
N THR A 67 -7.73 1.66 13.61
CA THR A 67 -8.92 1.16 14.32
C THR A 67 -8.93 1.66 15.76
N ALA A 68 -7.79 1.66 16.45
CA ALA A 68 -7.68 2.19 17.81
C ALA A 68 -8.03 3.68 17.84
N VAL A 69 -7.44 4.51 16.96
CA VAL A 69 -7.76 5.95 16.89
C VAL A 69 -9.26 6.17 16.65
N PHE A 70 -9.90 5.38 15.79
CA PHE A 70 -11.35 5.42 15.57
C PHE A 70 -12.16 5.11 16.83
N LEU A 71 -11.84 4.02 17.55
CA LEU A 71 -12.57 3.63 18.76
C LEU A 71 -12.47 4.67 19.88
N LEU A 72 -11.38 5.43 19.92
CA LEU A 72 -11.21 6.53 20.87
C LEU A 72 -11.97 7.80 20.47
N ASP A 73 -12.13 8.09 19.18
CA ASP A 73 -12.75 9.34 18.70
C ASP A 73 -14.30 9.28 18.69
N ARG A 74 -14.89 8.07 18.74
CA ARG A 74 -16.34 7.77 18.88
C ARG A 74 -17.33 8.45 17.90
N ASN A 75 -16.87 9.28 16.98
CA ASN A 75 -17.70 9.91 15.95
C ASN A 75 -17.62 9.14 14.62
N ALA A 76 -18.72 8.48 14.25
CA ALA A 76 -18.87 7.78 12.98
C ALA A 76 -19.61 8.67 11.96
N ASP A 77 -18.96 9.77 11.56
CA ASP A 77 -19.52 10.68 10.57
C ASP A 77 -19.24 10.18 9.13
N GLY A 78 -20.00 10.64 8.14
CA GLY A 78 -19.81 10.25 6.73
C GLY A 78 -18.37 10.45 6.20
N TRP A 79 -17.63 11.40 6.79
CA TRP A 79 -16.22 11.64 6.52
C TRP A 79 -15.31 10.46 6.90
N LEU A 80 -15.62 9.78 8.00
CA LEU A 80 -14.88 8.62 8.46
C LEU A 80 -15.07 7.44 7.50
N ILE A 81 -16.30 7.21 7.03
CA ILE A 81 -16.60 6.15 6.07
C ILE A 81 -15.75 6.34 4.82
N LEU A 82 -15.63 7.58 4.33
CA LEU A 82 -14.79 7.89 3.16
C LEU A 82 -13.31 7.57 3.41
N LYS A 83 -12.76 7.92 4.58
CA LYS A 83 -11.38 7.53 4.96
C LYS A 83 -11.19 6.02 4.97
N LEU A 84 -12.13 5.29 5.57
CA LEU A 84 -12.08 3.83 5.67
C LEU A 84 -12.19 3.15 4.31
N THR A 85 -13.03 3.65 3.40
CA THR A 85 -13.13 3.11 2.05
C THR A 85 -11.81 3.21 1.27
N LEU A 86 -11.10 4.34 1.38
CA LEU A 86 -9.80 4.51 0.75
C LEU A 86 -8.73 3.59 1.35
N VAL A 87 -8.67 3.49 2.68
CA VAL A 87 -7.72 2.59 3.36
C VAL A 87 -8.03 1.13 3.03
N SER A 88 -9.31 0.75 2.97
CA SER A 88 -9.73 -0.58 2.52
C SER A 88 -9.28 -0.86 1.08
N GLY A 89 -9.40 0.13 0.19
CA GLY A 89 -8.84 0.04 -1.16
C GLY A 89 -7.32 -0.22 -1.16
N LEU A 90 -6.59 0.41 -0.24
CA LEU A 90 -5.15 0.20 -0.07
C LEU A 90 -4.82 -1.22 0.42
N VAL A 91 -5.65 -1.78 1.31
CA VAL A 91 -5.54 -3.19 1.74
C VAL A 91 -5.75 -4.15 0.57
N VAL A 92 -6.75 -3.89 -0.29
CA VAL A 92 -6.96 -4.69 -1.50
C VAL A 92 -5.75 -4.59 -2.43
N CYS A 93 -5.20 -3.40 -2.62
CA CYS A 93 -3.98 -3.21 -3.41
C CYS A 93 -2.79 -3.96 -2.83
N HIS A 94 -2.67 -4.06 -1.50
CA HIS A 94 -1.64 -4.87 -0.84
C HIS A 94 -1.78 -6.36 -1.20
N ALA A 95 -2.98 -6.92 -1.08
CA ALA A 95 -3.23 -8.31 -1.47
C ALA A 95 -2.93 -8.57 -2.96
N LEU A 96 -3.35 -7.66 -3.85
CA LEU A 96 -3.05 -7.74 -5.29
C LEU A 96 -1.54 -7.65 -5.57
N THR A 97 -0.81 -6.82 -4.83
CA THR A 97 0.66 -6.74 -4.93
C THR A 97 1.32 -8.06 -4.52
N GLY A 98 0.80 -8.72 -3.48
CA GLY A 98 1.23 -10.07 -3.09
C GLY A 98 1.02 -11.09 -4.22
N LEU A 99 -0.11 -11.01 -4.94
CA LEU A 99 -0.34 -11.85 -6.12
C LEU A 99 0.66 -11.57 -7.25
N LEU A 100 1.09 -10.32 -7.45
CA LEU A 100 2.12 -9.97 -8.42
C LEU A 100 3.48 -10.54 -8.04
N VAL A 101 3.83 -10.51 -6.75
CA VAL A 101 5.04 -11.17 -6.23
C VAL A 101 5.01 -12.66 -6.55
N LEU A 102 3.89 -13.35 -6.27
CA LEU A 102 3.72 -14.78 -6.58
C LEU A 102 3.84 -15.08 -8.07
N ARG A 103 3.25 -14.24 -8.93
CA ARG A 103 3.35 -14.39 -10.40
C ARG A 103 4.77 -14.17 -10.89
N ALA A 104 5.49 -13.20 -10.32
CA ALA A 104 6.88 -12.93 -10.64
C ALA A 104 7.78 -14.13 -10.27
N GLU A 105 7.60 -14.70 -9.08
CA GLU A 105 8.31 -15.91 -8.63
C GLU A 105 8.01 -17.13 -9.50
N ALA A 106 6.76 -17.26 -9.98
CA ALA A 106 6.37 -18.33 -10.89
C ALA A 106 6.89 -18.16 -12.33
N GLY A 107 7.71 -17.14 -12.61
CA GLY A 107 8.25 -16.85 -13.94
C GLY A 107 7.19 -16.39 -14.96
N GLN A 108 6.00 -15.98 -14.51
CA GLN A 108 4.92 -15.56 -15.41
C GLN A 108 5.13 -14.12 -15.87
N THR A 109 5.89 -13.93 -16.94
CA THR A 109 6.22 -12.59 -17.46
C THR A 109 5.09 -11.96 -18.31
N ARG A 110 4.13 -12.75 -18.79
CA ARG A 110 3.06 -12.28 -19.68
C ARG A 110 2.15 -11.26 -18.98
N GLY A 111 2.22 -10.01 -19.43
CA GLY A 111 1.41 -8.92 -18.89
C GLY A 111 1.80 -8.47 -17.48
N LEU A 112 2.83 -9.07 -16.85
CA LEU A 112 3.27 -8.74 -15.50
C LEU A 112 3.64 -7.26 -15.37
N LEU A 113 4.36 -6.71 -16.36
CA LEU A 113 4.71 -5.29 -16.42
C LEU A 113 3.47 -4.38 -16.45
N ILE A 114 2.41 -4.77 -17.15
CA ILE A 114 1.16 -4.00 -17.24
C ILE A 114 0.48 -4.04 -15.88
N TRP A 115 0.36 -5.21 -15.26
CA TRP A 115 -0.24 -5.35 -13.94
C TRP A 115 0.53 -4.61 -12.85
N CYS A 116 1.87 -4.62 -12.87
CA CYS A 116 2.67 -3.82 -11.96
C CYS A 116 2.46 -2.32 -12.16
N ARG A 117 2.36 -1.85 -13.41
CA ARG A 117 2.05 -0.44 -13.71
C ARG A 117 0.66 -0.04 -13.19
N ILE A 118 -0.36 -0.88 -13.42
CA ILE A 118 -1.72 -0.64 -12.94
C ILE A 118 -1.75 -0.62 -11.41
N SER A 119 -1.06 -1.56 -10.76
CA SER A 119 -0.96 -1.60 -9.30
C SER A 119 -0.31 -0.33 -8.76
N LEU A 120 0.82 0.09 -9.35
CA LEU A 120 1.54 1.29 -8.95
C LEU A 120 0.68 2.56 -9.11
N THR A 121 0.02 2.73 -10.25
CA THR A 121 -0.83 3.91 -10.48
C THR A 121 -2.04 3.94 -9.57
N THR A 122 -2.64 2.78 -9.28
CA THR A 122 -3.78 2.66 -8.37
C THR A 122 -3.39 2.96 -6.93
N GLN A 123 -2.24 2.45 -6.47
CA GLN A 123 -1.68 2.76 -5.15
C GLN A 123 -1.41 4.26 -5.01
N LEU A 124 -0.76 4.88 -6.00
CA LEU A 124 -0.50 6.33 -5.99
C LEU A 124 -1.81 7.13 -5.93
N LEU A 125 -2.81 6.77 -6.74
CA LEU A 125 -4.10 7.45 -6.76
C LEU A 125 -4.81 7.34 -5.41
N LEU A 126 -4.81 6.16 -4.78
CA LEU A 126 -5.36 5.97 -3.44
C LEU A 126 -4.62 6.80 -2.40
N MET A 127 -3.28 6.80 -2.42
CA MET A 127 -2.48 7.60 -1.48
C MET A 127 -2.75 9.10 -1.64
N THR A 128 -2.81 9.60 -2.88
CA THR A 128 -3.19 10.99 -3.16
C THR A 128 -4.61 11.29 -2.68
N GLY A 129 -5.56 10.38 -2.91
CA GLY A 129 -6.94 10.50 -2.43
C GLY A 129 -7.01 10.56 -0.90
N ILE A 130 -6.23 9.74 -0.19
CA ILE A 130 -6.15 9.76 1.28
C ILE A 130 -5.57 11.09 1.76
N LEU A 131 -4.46 11.55 1.18
CA LEU A 131 -3.84 12.83 1.55
C LEU A 131 -4.78 14.00 1.29
N TRP A 132 -5.42 14.02 0.11
CA TRP A 132 -6.42 15.02 -0.23
C TRP A 132 -7.56 15.01 0.78
N LEU A 133 -8.09 13.84 1.10
CA LEU A 133 -9.17 13.70 2.08
C LEU A 133 -8.73 14.11 3.48
N VAL A 134 -7.49 13.88 3.88
CA VAL A 134 -7.00 14.36 5.18
C VAL A 134 -6.90 15.89 5.19
N LEU A 135 -6.42 16.49 4.10
CA LEU A 135 -6.20 17.93 3.99
C LEU A 135 -7.50 18.73 3.74
N ALA A 136 -8.44 18.13 3.02
CA ALA A 136 -9.74 18.73 2.69
C ALA A 136 -10.74 18.66 3.85
N LYS A 137 -10.33 18.18 5.04
CA LYS A 137 -11.20 18.21 6.22
C LYS A 137 -11.53 19.67 6.48
N PRO A 138 -12.81 20.09 6.34
CA PRO A 138 -13.16 21.46 6.63
C PRO A 138 -12.97 21.69 8.13
N ASP A 139 -12.29 22.78 8.49
CA ASP A 139 -12.34 23.37 9.83
C ASP A 139 -13.75 23.91 10.04
N VAL A 140 -14.72 23.02 10.24
CA VAL A 140 -16.06 23.43 10.66
C VAL A 140 -15.96 23.77 12.13
N GLU A 141 -15.45 24.97 12.43
CA GLU A 141 -15.97 25.73 13.56
C GLU A 141 -17.45 25.96 13.23
N LEU A 142 -18.34 25.15 13.83
CA LEU A 142 -19.75 25.53 13.90
C LEU A 142 -19.79 26.81 14.73
N PRO A 143 -20.22 27.96 14.18
CA PRO A 143 -20.53 29.12 15.00
C PRO A 143 -21.73 28.72 15.85
N ILE A 144 -21.50 28.46 17.14
CA ILE A 144 -22.56 28.45 18.15
C ILE A 144 -22.94 29.90 18.45
#